data_AF-A0A235CMY8-F1
#
_entry.id   AF-A0A235CMY8-F1
#
_cell.length_a   1.000
_cell.length_b   1.000
_cell.length_c   1.000
_cell.angle_alpha   90.00
_cell.angle_beta   90.00
_cell.angle_gamma   90.00
#
_symmetry.space_group_name_H-M   'P 1'
#
loop_
_entity.id
_entity.type
_entity.pdbx_description
1 polymer ?
#
loop_
_entity_poly.entity_id
_entity_poly.type
_entity_poly.pdbx_seq_one_letter_code
_entity_poly.pdbx_strand_id
1 'polypeptide(L)' 'MKFESWSAFWAMGGYGFYVWLSFAVTLLVLLGQVVVTVKTKKRLLREVSQKQARAARREAARKLENTL' A
#
# COMPACT_ATOMS: atom_id res chain seq x y z
N MET A 1 -38.55 17.22 -15.36
CA MET A 1 -37.15 16.76 -15.23
C MET A 1 -37.14 15.67 -14.15
N LYS A 2 -36.65 14.45 -14.44
CA LYS A 2 -36.87 13.26 -13.58
C LYS A 2 -35.65 12.90 -12.72
N PHE A 3 -34.83 13.88 -12.33
CA PHE A 3 -33.67 13.73 -11.45
C PHE A 3 -33.39 15.06 -10.77
N GLU A 4 -34.26 15.49 -9.86
CA GLU A 4 -34.25 16.87 -9.32
C GLU A 4 -33.33 17.07 -8.10
N SER A 5 -32.57 16.06 -7.65
CA SER A 5 -31.62 16.30 -6.56
C SER A 5 -30.53 15.23 -6.43
N TRP A 6 -29.31 15.69 -6.14
CA TRP A 6 -28.22 14.85 -5.62
C TRP A 6 -28.70 14.01 -4.42
N SER A 7 -29.61 14.56 -3.60
CA SER A 7 -30.20 13.85 -2.45
C SER A 7 -31.00 12.61 -2.85
N ALA A 8 -31.73 12.60 -3.96
CA ALA A 8 -32.46 11.43 -4.43
C ALA A 8 -31.53 10.31 -4.95
N PHE A 9 -30.30 10.65 -5.33
CA PHE A 9 -29.27 9.69 -5.75
C PHE A 9 -28.64 8.98 -4.54
N TRP A 10 -28.45 9.71 -3.44
CA TRP A 10 -28.05 9.12 -2.15
C TRP A 10 -29.20 8.39 -1.46
N ALA A 11 -30.42 8.90 -1.60
CA ALA A 11 -31.65 8.35 -1.04
C ALA A 11 -32.50 7.62 -2.09
N MET A 12 -31.88 6.77 -2.93
CA MET A 12 -32.59 5.87 -3.85
C MET A 12 -33.32 4.74 -3.10
N GLY A 13 -34.20 5.09 -2.15
CA GLY A 13 -34.98 4.14 -1.35
C GLY A 13 -34.15 2.98 -0.78
N GLY A 14 -34.74 1.80 -0.69
CA GLY A 14 -34.08 0.59 -0.15
C GLY A 14 -32.91 0.04 -0.96
N TYR A 15 -32.65 0.53 -2.18
CA TYR A 15 -31.59 0.00 -3.05
C TYR A 15 -30.25 0.72 -2.92
N GLY A 16 -30.24 1.99 -2.48
CA GLY A 16 -29.02 2.78 -2.33
C GLY A 16 -28.00 2.12 -1.38
N PHE A 17 -28.48 1.46 -0.33
CA PHE A 17 -27.63 0.77 0.64
C PHE A 17 -26.75 -0.31 -0.03
N TYR A 18 -27.34 -1.15 -0.88
CA TYR A 18 -26.61 -2.21 -1.57
C TYR A 18 -25.57 -1.65 -2.54
N VAL A 19 -25.92 -0.59 -3.28
CA VAL A 19 -25.01 0.06 -4.22
C VAL A 19 -23.80 0.64 -3.51
N TRP A 20 -24.01 1.43 -2.45
CA TRP A 20 -22.93 2.00 -1.66
C TRP A 20 -22.06 0.94 -0.98
N LEU A 21 -22.66 -0.15 -0.50
CA LEU A 21 -21.91 -1.25 0.09
C LEU A 21 -21.03 -1.96 -0.96
N SER A 22 -21.53 -2.19 -2.17
CA SER A 22 -20.72 -2.72 -3.27
C SER A 22 -19.54 -1.79 -3.61
N PHE A 23 -19.79 -0.49 -3.75
CA PHE A 23 -18.72 0.49 -4.00
C PHE A 23 -17.71 0.53 -2.86
N ALA A 24 -18.17 0.50 -1.60
CA ALA A 24 -17.29 0.50 -0.43
C ALA A 24 -16.41 -0.75 -0.38
N VAL A 25 -16.97 -1.93 -0.65
CA VAL A 25 -16.21 -3.19 -0.71
C VAL A 25 -15.18 -3.15 -1.83
N THR A 26 -15.56 -2.70 -3.02
CA THR A 26 -14.62 -2.54 -4.15
C THR A 26 -13.49 -1.56 -3.79
N LEU A 27 -13.83 -0.41 -3.22
CA LEU A 27 -12.85 0.59 -2.79
C LEU A 27 -11.90 0.01 -1.73
N LEU A 28 -12.42 -0.74 -0.76
CA LEU A 28 -11.64 -1.40 0.28
C LEU A 28 -10.65 -2.39 -0.32
N VAL A 29 -11.08 -3.22 -1.27
CA VAL A 29 -10.20 -4.17 -1.96
C VAL A 29 -9.10 -3.45 -2.74
N LEU A 30 -9.45 -2.38 -3.48
CA LEU A 30 -8.46 -1.59 -4.22
C LEU A 30 -7.45 -0.93 -3.28
N LEU A 31 -7.92 -0.30 -2.19
CA LEU A 31 -7.04 0.30 -1.18
C LEU A 31 -6.16 -0.76 -0.51
N GLY A 32 -6.72 -1.92 -0.18
CA GLY A 32 -5.98 -3.07 0.35
C GLY A 32 -4.84 -3.49 -0.58
N GLN A 33 -5.12 -3.62 -1.87
CA GLN A 33 -4.12 -3.97 -2.89
C GLN A 33 -2.99 -2.94 -2.97
N VAL A 34 -3.33 -1.65 -2.94
CA VAL A 34 -2.35 -0.56 -2.96
C VAL A 34 -1.48 -0.60 -1.70
N VAL A 35 -2.11 -0.76 -0.53
CA VAL A 35 -1.39 -0.82 0.76
C VAL A 35 -0.43 -2.01 0.81
N VAL A 36 -0.86 -3.19 0.37
CA VAL A 36 0.00 -4.38 0.29
C VAL A 36 1.18 -4.11 -0.64
N THR A 37 0.92 -3.58 -1.84
CA THR A 37 1.97 -3.25 -2.81
C THR A 37 3.01 -2.29 -2.23
N VAL A 38 2.57 -1.21 -1.58
CA VAL A 38 3.47 -0.21 -0.98
C VAL A 38 4.27 -0.82 0.19
N LYS A 39 3.63 -1.62 1.04
CA LYS A 39 4.31 -2.29 2.15
C LYS A 39 5.37 -3.28 1.66
N THR A 40 5.07 -4.07 0.63
CA THR A 40 6.02 -5.01 0.03
C THR A 40 7.22 -4.30 -0.55
N LYS A 41 7.02 -3.22 -1.32
CA LYS A 41 8.13 -2.40 -1.84
C LYS A 41 9.02 -1.86 -0.72
N LYS A 42 8.44 -1.30 0.34
CA LYS A 42 9.19 -0.79 1.49
C LYS A 42 9.97 -1.89 2.21
N ARG A 43 9.37 -3.07 2.37
CA ARG A 43 10.02 -4.23 2.99
C ARG A 43 11.23 -4.67 2.17
N LEU A 44 11.08 -4.83 0.86
CA LEU A 44 12.17 -5.24 -0.03
C LEU A 44 13.35 -4.25 0.03
N LEU A 45 13.07 -2.94 -0.04
CA LEU A 45 14.12 -1.92 0.06
C LEU A 45 14.85 -1.98 1.40
N ARG A 46 14.12 -2.22 2.50
CA ARG A 46 14.70 -2.36 3.83
C ARG A 46 15.58 -3.61 3.95
N GLU A 47 15.16 -4.72 3.36
CA GLU A 47 15.95 -5.95 3.34
C GLU A 47 17.25 -5.78 2.53
N VAL A 48 17.18 -5.11 1.38
CA VAL A 48 18.35 -4.80 0.55
C VAL A 48 19.32 -3.89 1.30
N SER A 49 18.84 -2.80 1.92
CA SER A 49 19.71 -1.88 2.65
C SER A 49 20.40 -2.54 3.85
N GLN A 50 19.70 -3.43 4.57
CA GLN A 50 20.28 -4.20 5.66
C GLN A 50 21.37 -5.17 5.17
N LYS A 51 21.17 -5.83 4.03
CA LYS A 51 22.18 -6.71 3.43
C LYS A 51 23.42 -5.92 3.01
N GLN A 52 23.24 -4.76 2.37
CA GLN A 52 24.34 -3.88 1.98
C GLN A 52 25.13 -3.38 3.19
N ALA A 53 24.45 -2.94 4.25
CA ALA A 53 25.12 -2.49 5.48
C ALA A 53 25.98 -3.61 6.13
N ARG A 54 25.51 -4.86 6.09
CA ARG A 54 26.29 -6.01 6.57
C ARG A 54 27.50 -6.31 5.68
N ALA A 55 27.34 -6.23 4.36
CA ALA A 55 28.44 -6.42 3.42
C ALA A 55 29.53 -5.35 3.59
N ALA A 56 29.15 -4.08 3.70
CA ALA A 56 30.08 -2.96 3.91
C ALA A 56 30.92 -3.12 5.19
N ARG A 57 30.32 -3.62 6.29
CA ARG A 57 31.05 -3.91 7.53
C ARG A 57 32.12 -4.99 7.35
N ARG A 58 31.84 -6.04 6.57
CA ARG A 58 32.80 -7.11 6.28
C ARG A 58 33.95 -6.63 5.40
N GLU A 59 33.67 -5.74 4.46
CA GLU A 59 34.72 -5.10 3.65
C GLU A 59 35.59 -4.16 4.47
N ALA A 60 35.00 -3.37 5.38
CA ALA A 60 35.77 -2.51 6.29
C ALA A 60 36.71 -3.33 7.20
N ALA A 61 36.25 -4.46 7.74
CA ALA A 61 37.07 -5.36 8.54
C ALA A 61 38.23 -5.97 7.73
N ARG A 62 37.97 -6.42 6.49
CA ARG A 62 39.01 -6.95 5.59
C ARG A 62 40.05 -5.89 5.19
N LYS A 63 39.63 -4.64 4.98
CA LYS A 63 40.55 -3.54 4.69
C LYS A 63 41.47 -3.25 5.88
N LEU A 64 40.95 -3.32 7.10
CA LEU A 64 41.74 -3.11 8.32
C LEU A 64 42.80 -4.21 8.51
N GLU A 65 42.41 -5.47 8.25
CA GLU A 65 43.31 -6.63 8.32
C GLU A 65 44.43 -6.57 7.28
N ASN A 66 44.15 -6.09 6.06
CA ASN A 66 45.15 -5.96 4.99
C ASN A 66 46.07 -4.74 5.12
N THR A 67 45.89 -3.90 6.16
CA THR A 67 46.72 -2.72 6.45
C THR A 67 47.65 -2.90 7.65
N LEU A 68 47.64 -4.06 8.31
CA LEU A 68 48.57 -4.47 9.38
C LEU A 68 49.64 -5.40 8.82
#